data_AF-A0A7V2HZ91-F1
#
_entry.id   AF-A0A7V2HZ91-F1
#
_cell.length_a   1.000
_cell.length_b   1.000
_cell.length_c   1.000
_cell.angle_alpha   90.00
_cell.angle_beta   90.00
_cell.angle_gamma   90.00
#
_symmetry.space_group_name_H-M   'P 1'
#
loop_
_entity.id
_entity.type
_entity.pdbx_description
1 polymer ?
#
loop_
_entity_poly.entity_id
_entity_poly.type
_entity_poly.pdbx_seq_one_letter_code
_entity_poly.pdbx_strand_id
1 'polypeptide(L)'
;MMLIAGFESIDELKYLIKIEIPGIFIGSWIANEPKVYEIIRESNYKGIIATDNEGGYASWIVKDIPSPKELSNLNPYDFYSIIYNMALKLKEHYINLNFAPVLDLYDPINVVIGKKNRAFSEDPYKVIFYSSLFIKAHSDVGIKNCIKHFVGQGRAIGDPHHKKSIFIGGLKDLRKDLLPFMFFIKMGIEYIMTAHVFVPSIDKEKPITLSRFFIVELLRNLLSYKGKIITDDLNMNAIREHFDIIDAVRIAKSLTIDYILISRGIETIEKVYKFLKFNY
;
A
#
# COMPACT_ATOMS: atom_id res chain seq x y z
N MET A 1 13.77 9.03 5.38
CA MET A 1 13.16 7.85 4.74
C MET A 1 13.38 6.65 5.64
N MET A 2 12.35 5.85 5.87
CA MET A 2 12.32 4.69 6.78
C MET A 2 11.97 3.42 5.99
N LEU A 3 12.24 2.25 6.57
CA LEU A 3 11.98 0.95 5.95
C LEU A 3 10.85 0.22 6.69
N ILE A 4 9.86 -0.23 5.93
CA ILE A 4 8.88 -1.23 6.36
C ILE A 4 9.31 -2.57 5.76
N ALA A 5 9.65 -3.52 6.62
CA ALA A 5 10.22 -4.81 6.24
C ALA A 5 9.22 -5.93 6.52
N GLY A 6 8.94 -6.79 5.55
CA GLY A 6 8.31 -8.07 5.86
C GLY A 6 9.34 -9.11 6.30
N PHE A 7 8.85 -10.29 6.65
CA PHE A 7 9.64 -11.40 7.15
C PHE A 7 8.97 -12.72 6.76
N GLU A 8 9.76 -13.78 6.67
CA GLU A 8 9.32 -15.11 6.22
C GLU A 8 9.44 -16.16 7.33
N SER A 9 10.06 -15.81 8.46
CA SER A 9 10.22 -16.69 9.62
C SER A 9 10.17 -15.94 10.96
N ILE A 10 10.00 -16.70 12.05
CA ILE A 10 10.05 -16.17 13.42
C ILE A 10 11.43 -15.61 13.76
N ASP A 11 12.51 -16.22 13.27
CA ASP A 11 13.87 -15.74 13.52
C ASP A 11 14.13 -14.41 12.82
N GLU A 12 13.62 -14.24 11.60
CA GLU A 12 13.65 -12.95 10.90
C GLU A 12 12.86 -11.88 11.67
N LEU A 13 11.65 -12.17 12.16
CA LEU A 13 10.88 -11.23 12.98
C LEU A 13 11.66 -10.79 14.22
N LYS A 14 12.22 -11.74 14.97
CA LYS A 14 13.03 -11.45 16.16
C LYS A 14 14.25 -10.59 15.81
N TYR A 15 14.89 -10.89 14.69
CA TYR A 15 16.00 -10.09 14.20
C TYR A 15 15.59 -8.65 13.86
N LEU A 16 14.50 -8.47 13.09
CA LEU A 16 13.97 -7.16 12.72
C LEU A 16 13.61 -6.30 13.94
N ILE A 17 13.00 -6.91 14.96
CA ILE A 17 12.71 -6.24 16.24
C ILE A 17 14.01 -5.88 16.97
N LYS A 18 15.00 -6.79 17.03
CA LYS A 18 16.28 -6.56 17.70
C LYS A 18 17.06 -5.39 17.08
N ILE A 19 17.00 -5.20 15.77
CA ILE A 19 17.64 -4.07 15.08
C ILE A 19 16.77 -2.80 15.08
N GLU A 20 15.64 -2.81 15.80
CA GLU A 20 14.68 -1.71 15.88
C GLU A 20 14.30 -1.20 14.49
N ILE A 21 13.90 -2.12 13.61
CA ILE A 21 13.42 -1.73 12.27
C ILE A 21 12.26 -0.72 12.43
N PRO A 22 12.15 0.31 11.57
CA PRO A 22 11.08 1.30 11.70
C PRO A 22 9.65 0.78 11.52
N GLY A 23 9.48 -0.27 10.72
CA GLY A 23 8.20 -0.88 10.42
C GLY A 23 8.34 -2.35 10.05
N ILE A 24 7.37 -3.16 10.46
CA ILE A 24 7.21 -4.55 10.03
C ILE A 24 5.94 -4.69 9.20
N PHE A 25 5.98 -5.58 8.21
CA PHE A 25 4.84 -5.94 7.36
C PHE A 25 4.52 -7.43 7.52
N ILE A 26 3.28 -7.74 7.91
CA ILE A 26 2.79 -9.10 8.06
C ILE A 26 2.09 -9.50 6.76
N GLY A 27 2.77 -10.32 5.97
CA GLY A 27 2.23 -10.84 4.72
C GLY A 27 1.38 -12.09 4.88
N SER A 28 0.64 -12.45 3.83
CA SER A 28 -0.24 -13.62 3.79
C SER A 28 0.40 -14.96 4.14
N TRP A 29 1.70 -15.08 3.87
CA TRP A 29 2.49 -16.30 4.04
C TRP A 29 2.83 -16.60 5.50
N ILE A 30 2.77 -15.60 6.39
CA ILE A 30 3.13 -15.75 7.80
C ILE A 30 2.00 -15.33 8.76
N ALA A 31 0.93 -14.71 8.24
CA ALA A 31 -0.19 -14.18 9.03
C ALA A 31 -0.92 -15.21 9.91
N ASN A 32 -0.85 -16.50 9.58
CA ASN A 32 -1.49 -17.57 10.36
C ASN A 32 -0.61 -18.12 11.49
N GLU A 33 0.66 -17.68 11.61
CA GLU A 33 1.58 -18.14 12.65
C GLU A 33 1.32 -17.37 13.98
N PRO A 34 0.75 -18.01 15.02
CA PRO A 34 0.38 -17.30 16.25
C PRO A 34 1.57 -16.66 16.98
N LYS A 35 2.76 -17.28 16.90
CA LYS A 35 3.97 -16.77 17.54
C LYS A 35 4.38 -15.38 17.05
N VAL A 36 3.97 -14.98 15.85
CA VAL A 36 4.20 -13.61 15.34
C VAL A 36 3.61 -12.58 16.30
N TYR A 37 2.35 -12.76 16.68
CA TYR A 37 1.63 -11.81 17.51
C TYR A 37 2.08 -11.86 18.97
N GLU A 38 2.48 -13.04 19.47
CA GLU A 38 3.09 -13.20 20.79
C GLU A 38 4.40 -12.40 20.90
N ILE A 39 5.28 -12.53 19.92
CA ILE A 39 6.57 -11.82 19.89
C ILE A 39 6.37 -10.30 19.77
N ILE A 40 5.44 -9.86 18.93
CA ILE A 40 5.11 -8.43 18.79
C ILE A 40 4.62 -7.86 20.13
N ARG A 41 3.72 -8.59 20.82
CA ARG A 41 3.20 -8.20 22.14
C ARG A 41 4.31 -8.11 23.18
N GLU A 42 5.15 -9.15 23.27
CA GLU A 42 6.20 -9.26 24.30
C GLU A 42 7.36 -8.30 24.10
N SER A 43 7.70 -8.00 22.84
CA SER A 43 8.74 -7.03 22.52
C SER A 43 8.35 -5.57 22.78
N ASN A 44 7.05 -5.29 22.99
CA ASN A 44 6.51 -3.94 23.12
C ASN A 44 6.93 -3.03 21.94
N TYR A 45 6.98 -3.62 20.73
CA TYR A 45 7.46 -2.97 19.52
C TYR A 45 6.67 -1.68 19.23
N LYS A 46 7.38 -0.56 19.05
CA LYS A 46 6.79 0.79 18.91
C LYS A 46 6.66 1.28 17.47
N GLY A 47 7.21 0.53 16.51
CA GLY A 47 7.21 0.88 15.10
C GLY A 47 5.86 0.65 14.43
N ILE A 48 5.84 0.85 13.11
CA ILE A 48 4.68 0.49 12.28
C ILE A 48 4.53 -1.03 12.26
N ILE A 49 3.31 -1.52 12.49
CA ILE A 49 2.92 -2.92 12.30
C ILE A 49 1.83 -2.91 11.24
N ALA A 50 2.23 -3.26 10.02
CA ALA A 50 1.39 -3.15 8.83
C ALA A 50 0.96 -4.50 8.25
N THR A 51 -0.15 -4.51 7.53
CA THR A 51 -0.66 -5.65 6.74
C THR A 51 -1.49 -5.13 5.56
N ASP A 52 -1.85 -6.00 4.61
CA ASP A 52 -2.98 -5.75 3.71
C ASP A 52 -4.19 -6.59 4.14
N ASN A 53 -5.22 -5.89 4.60
CA ASN A 53 -6.54 -6.46 4.83
C ASN A 53 -7.59 -5.57 4.17
N GLU A 54 -7.79 -5.77 2.87
CA GLU A 54 -8.72 -5.06 2.00
C GLU A 54 -10.13 -5.68 2.00
N GLY A 55 -10.20 -6.99 2.27
CA GLY A 55 -11.34 -7.85 1.92
C GLY A 55 -11.05 -8.70 0.67
N GLY A 56 -11.77 -9.81 0.52
CA GLY A 56 -11.60 -10.75 -0.59
C GLY A 56 -10.16 -11.25 -0.72
N TYR A 57 -9.58 -11.07 -1.92
CA TYR A 57 -8.24 -11.57 -2.27
C TYR A 57 -7.13 -11.17 -1.29
N ALA A 58 -7.07 -9.88 -0.91
CA ALA A 58 -6.03 -9.34 -0.03
C ALA A 58 -6.55 -9.25 1.41
N SER A 59 -6.82 -10.42 1.99
CA SER A 59 -7.28 -10.58 3.37
C SER A 59 -6.23 -11.37 4.13
N TRP A 60 -5.10 -10.76 4.50
CA TRP A 60 -3.95 -11.51 5.03
C TRP A 60 -4.18 -12.07 6.42
N ILE A 61 -4.66 -11.26 7.36
CA ILE A 61 -4.89 -11.67 8.75
C ILE A 61 -6.34 -12.09 8.95
N VAL A 62 -7.27 -11.14 8.85
CA VAL A 62 -8.71 -11.41 8.99
C VAL A 62 -9.25 -11.96 7.67
N LYS A 63 -9.63 -13.23 7.67
CA LYS A 63 -10.19 -13.96 6.52
C LYS A 63 -11.71 -13.76 6.38
N ASP A 64 -12.24 -14.30 5.28
CA ASP A 64 -13.69 -14.39 5.01
C ASP A 64 -14.44 -13.06 4.98
N ILE A 65 -13.72 -11.97 4.73
CA ILE A 65 -14.30 -10.67 4.43
C ILE A 65 -14.65 -10.63 2.94
N PRO A 66 -15.88 -10.25 2.55
CA PRO A 66 -16.23 -10.11 1.14
C PRO A 66 -15.28 -9.16 0.40
N SER A 67 -15.13 -9.35 -0.91
CA SER A 67 -14.28 -8.47 -1.72
C SER A 67 -14.77 -7.03 -1.69
N PRO A 68 -13.90 -6.02 -1.88
CA PRO A 68 -14.32 -4.63 -2.01
C PRO A 68 -15.47 -4.42 -3.02
N LYS A 69 -15.44 -5.14 -4.17
CA LYS A 69 -16.54 -5.09 -5.14
C LYS A 69 -17.88 -5.54 -4.55
N GLU A 70 -17.89 -6.66 -3.82
CA GLU A 70 -19.10 -7.20 -3.17
C GLU A 70 -19.56 -6.32 -2.01
N LEU A 71 -18.64 -5.87 -1.17
CA LEU A 71 -18.90 -4.96 -0.05
C LEU A 71 -19.60 -3.68 -0.54
N SER A 72 -19.22 -3.16 -1.71
CA SER A 72 -19.83 -1.96 -2.30
C SER A 72 -21.30 -2.14 -2.73
N ASN A 73 -21.85 -3.35 -2.68
CA ASN A 73 -23.26 -3.62 -2.97
C ASN A 73 -24.12 -3.66 -1.70
N LEU A 74 -23.49 -3.65 -0.52
CA LEU A 74 -24.17 -3.60 0.76
C LEU A 74 -24.66 -2.18 1.06
N ASN A 75 -25.68 -2.08 1.90
CA ASN A 75 -26.05 -0.79 2.48
C ASN A 75 -24.91 -0.28 3.40
N PRO A 76 -24.82 1.04 3.64
CA PRO A 76 -23.72 1.63 4.40
C PRO A 76 -23.56 1.08 5.83
N TYR A 77 -24.64 0.68 6.49
CA TYR A 77 -24.61 0.17 7.86
C TYR A 77 -23.95 -1.21 7.93
N ASP A 78 -24.36 -2.13 7.05
CA ASP A 78 -23.78 -3.48 6.99
C ASP A 78 -22.32 -3.43 6.55
N PHE A 79 -22.01 -2.59 5.54
CA PHE A 79 -20.63 -2.32 5.13
C PHE A 79 -19.78 -1.89 6.33
N TYR A 80 -20.23 -0.84 7.04
CA TYR A 80 -19.49 -0.28 8.16
C TYR A 80 -19.28 -1.32 9.26
N SER A 81 -20.32 -2.07 9.60
CA SER A 81 -20.29 -3.10 10.64
C SER A 81 -19.27 -4.21 10.32
N ILE A 82 -19.23 -4.68 9.07
CA ILE A 82 -18.25 -5.69 8.64
C ILE A 82 -16.82 -5.13 8.74
N ILE A 83 -16.58 -3.94 8.21
CA ILE A 83 -15.23 -3.36 8.20
C ILE A 83 -14.77 -2.97 9.61
N TYR A 84 -15.67 -2.49 10.47
CA TYR A 84 -15.37 -2.20 11.87
C TYR A 84 -14.96 -3.47 12.63
N ASN A 85 -15.69 -4.57 12.44
CA ASN A 85 -15.33 -5.86 13.03
C ASN A 85 -14.01 -6.40 12.48
N MET A 86 -13.72 -6.21 11.19
CA MET A 86 -12.41 -6.52 10.63
C MET A 86 -11.31 -5.70 11.31
N ALA A 87 -11.53 -4.39 11.49
CA ALA A 87 -10.56 -3.51 12.13
C ALA A 87 -10.32 -3.85 13.61
N LEU A 88 -11.37 -4.24 14.36
CA LEU A 88 -11.21 -4.75 15.73
C LEU A 88 -10.30 -5.97 15.80
N LYS A 89 -10.51 -6.97 14.93
CA LYS A 89 -9.65 -8.15 14.86
C LYS A 89 -8.21 -7.81 14.48
N LEU A 90 -8.01 -6.87 13.56
CA LEU A 90 -6.66 -6.38 13.23
C LEU A 90 -5.99 -5.73 14.45
N LYS A 91 -6.74 -4.98 15.26
CA LYS A 91 -6.22 -4.36 16.49
C LYS A 91 -5.81 -5.40 17.52
N GLU A 92 -6.57 -6.49 17.66
CA GLU A 92 -6.20 -7.64 18.52
C GLU A 92 -4.87 -8.27 18.10
N HIS A 93 -4.53 -8.18 16.81
CA HIS A 93 -3.25 -8.59 16.23
C HIS A 93 -2.19 -7.47 16.21
N TYR A 94 -2.37 -6.40 17.00
CA TYR A 94 -1.44 -5.27 17.16
C TYR A 94 -1.19 -4.45 15.89
N ILE A 95 -1.99 -4.64 14.84
CA ILE A 95 -1.89 -3.86 13.62
C ILE A 95 -2.23 -2.41 13.92
N ASN A 96 -1.36 -1.48 13.49
CA ASN A 96 -1.57 -0.04 13.64
C ASN A 96 -1.65 0.70 12.29
N LEU A 97 -1.34 0.02 11.19
CA LEU A 97 -1.48 0.54 9.83
C LEU A 97 -2.03 -0.54 8.91
N ASN A 98 -3.20 -0.33 8.29
CA ASN A 98 -3.70 -1.19 7.24
C ASN A 98 -3.42 -0.55 5.87
N PHE A 99 -2.79 -1.29 4.96
CA PHE A 99 -2.59 -0.88 3.56
C PHE A 99 -3.88 -1.07 2.75
N ALA A 100 -4.92 -0.38 3.19
CA ALA A 100 -6.25 -0.35 2.61
C ALA A 100 -6.91 0.97 3.07
N PRO A 101 -7.93 1.50 2.36
CA PRO A 101 -8.60 0.90 1.20
C PRO A 101 -7.87 1.11 -0.13
N VAL A 102 -8.24 0.30 -1.12
CA VAL A 102 -7.90 0.51 -2.52
C VAL A 102 -8.82 1.58 -3.13
N LEU A 103 -8.22 2.64 -3.68
CA LEU A 103 -8.91 3.73 -4.38
C LEU A 103 -8.91 3.57 -5.89
N ASP A 104 -8.26 2.53 -6.41
CA ASP A 104 -8.27 2.22 -7.83
C ASP A 104 -9.70 2.03 -8.34
N LEU A 105 -9.95 2.48 -9.56
CA LEU A 105 -11.23 2.28 -10.22
C LEU A 105 -11.32 0.86 -10.79
N TYR A 106 -12.50 0.25 -10.68
CA TYR A 106 -12.76 -1.06 -11.24
C TYR A 106 -12.69 -1.02 -12.77
N ASP A 107 -11.97 -1.98 -13.34
CA ASP A 107 -11.98 -2.30 -14.75
C ASP A 107 -11.90 -3.83 -14.91
N PRO A 108 -12.91 -4.50 -15.51
CA PRO A 108 -12.95 -5.96 -15.58
C PRO A 108 -11.77 -6.59 -16.34
N ILE A 109 -11.10 -5.84 -17.25
CA ILE A 109 -9.96 -6.37 -17.99
C ILE A 109 -8.66 -6.33 -17.17
N ASN A 110 -8.59 -5.47 -16.14
CA ASN A 110 -7.41 -5.34 -15.30
C ASN A 110 -7.21 -6.58 -14.42
N VAL A 111 -6.02 -7.19 -14.50
CA VAL A 111 -5.74 -8.49 -13.87
C VAL A 111 -5.43 -8.41 -12.37
N VAL A 112 -5.08 -7.22 -11.85
CA VAL A 112 -4.63 -7.06 -10.45
C VAL A 112 -5.71 -6.50 -9.54
N ILE A 113 -6.48 -5.54 -10.02
CA ILE A 113 -7.55 -4.86 -9.29
C ILE A 113 -8.90 -5.42 -9.72
N GLY A 114 -9.17 -5.40 -11.02
CA GLY A 114 -10.46 -5.79 -11.61
C GLY A 114 -10.83 -7.24 -11.39
N LYS A 115 -10.06 -8.16 -12.00
CA LYS A 115 -10.30 -9.61 -11.92
C LYS A 115 -10.20 -10.17 -10.50
N LYS A 116 -9.53 -9.46 -9.58
CA LYS A 116 -9.43 -9.82 -8.15
C LYS A 116 -10.48 -9.11 -7.29
N ASN A 117 -11.39 -8.34 -7.88
CA ASN A 117 -12.48 -7.62 -7.21
C ASN A 117 -12.03 -6.67 -6.08
N ARG A 118 -10.83 -6.10 -6.20
CA ARG A 118 -10.22 -5.24 -5.16
C ARG A 118 -10.69 -3.78 -5.20
N ALA A 119 -11.33 -3.34 -6.28
CA ALA A 119 -11.92 -2.02 -6.37
C ALA A 119 -13.41 -2.04 -5.99
N PHE A 120 -13.84 -1.02 -5.24
CA PHE A 120 -15.26 -0.85 -4.92
C PHE A 120 -16.12 -0.60 -6.17
N SER A 121 -15.66 0.25 -7.10
CA SER A 121 -16.47 0.66 -8.25
C SER A 121 -15.62 1.24 -9.37
N GLU A 122 -16.21 1.31 -10.57
CA GLU A 122 -15.69 2.10 -11.69
C GLU A 122 -16.06 3.59 -11.57
N ASP A 123 -17.03 3.91 -10.71
CA ASP A 123 -17.43 5.27 -10.37
C ASP A 123 -16.58 5.82 -9.21
N PRO A 124 -15.80 6.90 -9.43
CA PRO A 124 -14.95 7.50 -8.40
C PRO A 124 -15.74 7.99 -7.18
N TYR A 125 -17.00 8.43 -7.34
CA TYR A 125 -17.79 8.90 -6.21
C TYR A 125 -18.22 7.75 -5.29
N LYS A 126 -18.59 6.60 -5.87
CA LYS A 126 -18.84 5.37 -5.11
C LYS A 126 -17.56 4.88 -4.41
N VAL A 127 -16.40 4.96 -5.05
CA VAL A 127 -15.10 4.65 -4.43
C VAL A 127 -14.83 5.58 -3.24
N ILE A 128 -15.03 6.89 -3.38
CA ILE A 128 -14.89 7.87 -2.30
C ILE A 128 -15.80 7.53 -1.12
N PHE A 129 -17.07 7.24 -1.39
CA PHE A 129 -18.07 6.98 -0.36
C PHE A 129 -17.70 5.75 0.50
N TYR A 130 -17.48 4.59 -0.12
CA TYR A 130 -17.14 3.37 0.62
C TYR A 130 -15.74 3.41 1.24
N SER A 131 -14.77 4.07 0.59
CA SER A 131 -13.45 4.26 1.20
C SER A 131 -13.51 5.17 2.42
N SER A 132 -14.41 6.16 2.45
CA SER A 132 -14.62 7.02 3.63
C SER A 132 -15.17 6.22 4.80
N LEU A 133 -16.14 5.33 4.56
CA LEU A 133 -16.65 4.41 5.58
C LEU A 133 -15.57 3.44 6.06
N PHE A 134 -14.74 2.92 5.15
CA PHE A 134 -13.66 2.00 5.47
C PHE A 134 -12.61 2.66 6.39
N ILE A 135 -12.19 3.88 6.03
CA ILE A 135 -11.22 4.66 6.80
C ILE A 135 -11.80 5.03 8.17
N LYS A 136 -13.08 5.46 8.22
CA LYS A 136 -13.76 5.75 9.49
C LYS A 136 -13.80 4.55 10.42
N ALA A 137 -14.15 3.37 9.91
CA ALA A 137 -14.22 2.14 10.70
C ALA A 137 -12.86 1.75 11.32
N HIS A 138 -11.76 1.92 10.59
CA HIS A 138 -10.42 1.69 11.13
C HIS A 138 -10.00 2.78 12.12
N SER A 139 -10.28 4.04 11.81
CA SER A 139 -9.98 5.17 12.68
C SER A 139 -10.68 5.04 14.03
N ASP A 140 -11.91 4.54 14.07
CA ASP A 140 -12.68 4.39 15.32
C ASP A 140 -12.08 3.36 16.28
N VAL A 141 -11.31 2.40 15.75
CA VAL A 141 -10.55 1.47 16.57
C VAL A 141 -9.09 1.90 16.75
N GLY A 142 -8.68 3.03 16.17
CA GLY A 142 -7.31 3.55 16.29
C GLY A 142 -6.30 2.92 15.33
N ILE A 143 -6.75 2.32 14.23
CA ILE A 143 -5.89 1.85 13.14
C ILE A 143 -5.83 2.92 12.05
N LYS A 144 -4.63 3.22 11.56
CA LYS A 144 -4.44 4.13 10.43
C LYS A 144 -4.59 3.39 9.10
N ASN A 145 -4.91 4.14 8.05
CA ASN A 145 -5.06 3.62 6.70
C ASN A 145 -3.99 4.20 5.76
N CYS A 146 -3.54 3.38 4.82
CA CYS A 146 -2.75 3.81 3.67
C CYS A 146 -3.57 3.57 2.40
N ILE A 147 -4.01 4.66 1.77
CA ILE A 147 -4.78 4.58 0.52
C ILE A 147 -3.86 4.25 -0.65
N LYS A 148 -4.34 3.44 -1.60
CA LYS A 148 -3.50 2.92 -2.69
C LYS A 148 -4.27 2.63 -3.98
N HIS A 149 -3.64 2.57 -5.16
CA HIS A 149 -2.23 2.85 -5.44
C HIS A 149 -2.15 4.14 -6.26
N PHE A 150 -1.56 5.20 -5.71
CA PHE A 150 -1.51 6.50 -6.38
C PHE A 150 -0.73 6.42 -7.71
N VAL A 151 -1.21 6.97 -8.83
CA VAL A 151 -2.51 7.66 -9.05
C VAL A 151 -3.64 6.76 -9.56
N GLY A 152 -3.36 5.47 -9.79
CA GLY A 152 -4.32 4.51 -10.30
C GLY A 152 -3.63 3.34 -11.02
N GLN A 153 -3.79 2.13 -10.50
CA GLN A 153 -3.42 0.85 -11.11
C GLN A 153 -4.62 0.15 -11.76
N GLY A 154 -5.84 0.55 -11.40
CA GLY A 154 -7.10 -0.10 -11.79
C GLY A 154 -7.32 -0.22 -13.31
N ARG A 155 -6.73 0.67 -14.11
CA ARG A 155 -6.84 0.69 -15.58
C ARG A 155 -5.51 0.43 -16.31
N ALA A 156 -4.48 0.02 -15.57
CA ALA A 156 -3.22 -0.41 -16.18
C ALA A 156 -3.38 -1.79 -16.85
N ILE A 157 -2.58 -2.05 -17.87
CA ILE A 157 -2.43 -3.35 -18.50
C ILE A 157 -1.17 -4.06 -17.97
N GLY A 158 -1.21 -5.38 -17.87
CA GLY A 158 -0.13 -6.19 -17.29
C GLY A 158 -0.21 -6.30 -15.77
N ASP A 159 0.57 -7.23 -15.22
CA ASP A 159 0.66 -7.48 -13.77
C ASP A 159 2.06 -7.13 -13.26
N PRO A 160 2.23 -6.08 -12.41
CA PRO A 160 3.53 -5.66 -11.91
C PRO A 160 4.23 -6.71 -11.04
N HIS A 161 3.54 -7.77 -10.60
CA HIS A 161 4.17 -8.90 -9.92
C HIS A 161 4.98 -9.79 -10.88
N HIS A 162 4.68 -9.74 -12.18
CA HIS A 162 5.26 -10.65 -13.18
C HIS A 162 5.92 -9.95 -14.36
N LYS A 163 5.42 -8.78 -14.78
CA LYS A 163 5.89 -8.01 -15.95
C LYS A 163 5.64 -6.52 -15.75
N LYS A 164 6.18 -5.68 -16.63
CA LYS A 164 5.89 -4.24 -16.67
C LYS A 164 4.36 -3.98 -16.71
N SER A 165 3.85 -3.24 -15.73
CA SER A 165 2.48 -2.71 -15.75
C SER A 165 2.48 -1.34 -16.40
N ILE A 166 1.60 -1.12 -17.39
CA ILE A 166 1.59 0.09 -18.22
C ILE A 166 0.20 0.67 -18.25
N PHE A 167 0.08 1.98 -18.00
CA PHE A 167 -1.13 2.73 -18.30
C PHE A 167 -1.01 3.35 -19.70
N ILE A 168 -1.94 2.99 -20.60
CA ILE A 168 -2.03 3.58 -21.94
C ILE A 168 -2.91 4.83 -21.86
N GLY A 169 -2.29 5.99 -21.98
CA GLY A 169 -2.95 7.29 -21.88
C GLY A 169 -2.03 8.32 -21.24
N GLY A 170 -2.53 9.52 -20.98
CA GLY A 170 -1.81 10.59 -20.30
C GLY A 170 -2.57 11.17 -19.12
N LEU A 171 -2.15 12.36 -18.67
CA LEU A 171 -2.69 12.99 -17.47
C LEU A 171 -4.20 13.27 -17.58
N LYS A 172 -4.71 13.60 -18.78
CA LYS A 172 -6.14 13.81 -19.02
C LYS A 172 -6.94 12.54 -18.73
N ASP A 173 -6.42 11.39 -19.14
CA ASP A 173 -7.07 10.10 -18.94
C ASP A 173 -7.07 9.72 -17.47
N LEU A 174 -5.99 10.01 -16.74
CA LEU A 174 -5.84 9.75 -15.29
C LEU A 174 -6.68 10.66 -14.39
N ARG A 175 -7.35 11.68 -14.94
CA ARG A 175 -8.17 12.60 -14.15
C ARG A 175 -9.23 11.87 -13.33
N LYS A 176 -9.84 10.82 -13.89
CA LYS A 176 -10.88 10.04 -13.21
C LYS A 176 -10.30 9.27 -12.01
N ASP A 177 -9.14 8.64 -12.19
CA ASP A 177 -8.45 7.87 -11.14
C ASP A 177 -7.88 8.78 -10.04
N LEU A 178 -7.53 10.03 -10.38
CA LEU A 178 -7.06 11.04 -9.43
C LEU A 178 -8.15 11.53 -8.46
N LEU A 179 -9.43 11.49 -8.86
CA LEU A 179 -10.52 12.10 -8.08
C LEU A 179 -10.59 11.58 -6.63
N PRO A 180 -10.57 10.25 -6.36
CA PRO A 180 -10.55 9.74 -5.00
C PRO A 180 -9.34 10.21 -4.19
N PHE A 181 -8.14 10.20 -4.77
CA PHE A 181 -6.94 10.67 -4.08
C PHE A 181 -7.03 12.16 -3.74
N MET A 182 -7.50 13.00 -4.65
CA MET A 182 -7.71 14.43 -4.39
C MET A 182 -8.67 14.67 -3.23
N PHE A 183 -9.74 13.88 -3.14
CA PHE A 183 -10.69 13.95 -2.04
C PHE A 183 -10.01 13.63 -0.70
N PHE A 184 -9.32 12.50 -0.60
CA PHE A 184 -8.68 12.07 0.66
C PHE A 184 -7.48 12.93 1.06
N ILE A 185 -6.74 13.49 0.10
CA ILE A 185 -5.70 14.48 0.37
C ILE A 185 -6.31 15.72 1.03
N LYS A 186 -7.45 16.23 0.52
CA LYS A 186 -8.17 17.35 1.15
C LYS A 186 -8.73 17.02 2.53
N MET A 187 -9.10 15.76 2.76
CA MET A 187 -9.55 15.26 4.07
C MET A 187 -8.40 14.95 5.03
N GLY A 188 -7.15 15.15 4.62
CA GLY A 188 -5.98 15.00 5.50
C GLY A 188 -5.54 13.55 5.73
N ILE A 189 -5.74 12.65 4.75
CA ILE A 189 -5.22 11.27 4.84
C ILE A 189 -3.71 11.27 5.14
N GLU A 190 -3.27 10.40 6.03
CA GLU A 190 -1.89 10.42 6.50
C GLU A 190 -0.94 9.63 5.61
N TYR A 191 -1.38 8.53 5.00
CA TYR A 191 -0.52 7.65 4.20
C TYR A 191 -1.10 7.41 2.81
N ILE A 192 -0.23 7.52 1.80
CA ILE A 192 -0.52 7.18 0.41
C ILE A 192 0.56 6.22 -0.07
N MET A 193 0.15 5.09 -0.65
CA MET A 193 1.04 4.17 -1.34
C MET A 193 1.05 4.46 -2.84
N THR A 194 2.22 4.46 -3.48
CA THR A 194 2.41 4.76 -4.91
C THR A 194 2.49 3.48 -5.75
N ALA A 195 1.97 3.53 -6.98
CA ALA A 195 1.92 2.36 -7.87
C ALA A 195 3.21 2.12 -8.66
N HIS A 196 3.57 0.85 -8.90
CA HIS A 196 4.62 0.46 -9.86
C HIS A 196 4.09 0.36 -11.30
N VAL A 197 3.38 1.40 -11.75
CA VAL A 197 2.79 1.49 -13.09
C VAL A 197 3.59 2.50 -13.92
N PHE A 198 3.92 2.13 -15.15
CA PHE A 198 4.56 3.03 -16.11
C PHE A 198 3.51 3.82 -16.89
N VAL A 199 3.77 5.11 -17.11
CA VAL A 199 2.93 5.99 -17.92
C VAL A 199 3.80 6.64 -19.00
N PRO A 200 4.11 5.93 -20.11
CA PRO A 200 5.15 6.35 -21.06
C PRO A 200 4.90 7.71 -21.75
N SER A 201 3.67 8.18 -21.77
CA SER A 201 3.31 9.51 -22.29
C SER A 201 3.79 10.66 -21.39
N ILE A 202 4.13 10.37 -20.13
CA ILE A 202 4.56 11.31 -19.10
C ILE A 202 6.02 11.03 -18.72
N ASP A 203 6.33 9.79 -18.35
CA ASP A 203 7.68 9.34 -18.00
C ASP A 203 7.93 7.99 -18.67
N LYS A 204 8.84 7.99 -19.64
CA LYS A 204 9.17 6.80 -20.45
C LYS A 204 10.01 5.79 -19.68
N GLU A 205 10.80 6.27 -18.73
CA GLU A 205 11.86 5.50 -18.09
C GLU A 205 11.45 4.93 -16.75
N LYS A 206 10.61 5.65 -16.00
CA LYS A 206 10.35 5.33 -14.58
C LYS A 206 8.86 5.10 -14.33
N PRO A 207 8.51 4.13 -13.46
CA PRO A 207 7.13 3.98 -13.00
C PRO A 207 6.73 5.14 -12.10
N ILE A 208 5.43 5.28 -11.82
CA ILE A 208 4.87 6.34 -10.96
C ILE A 208 5.64 6.48 -9.64
N THR A 209 5.91 5.37 -8.93
CA THR A 209 6.69 5.36 -7.67
C THR A 209 8.06 6.03 -7.78
N LEU A 210 8.73 5.97 -8.93
CA LEU A 210 10.08 6.50 -9.13
C LEU A 210 10.12 7.71 -10.07
N SER A 211 8.97 8.27 -10.43
CA SER A 211 8.88 9.39 -11.36
C SER A 211 8.79 10.73 -10.63
N ARG A 212 9.70 11.65 -10.96
CA ARG A 212 9.69 13.01 -10.40
C ARG A 212 8.39 13.75 -10.69
N PHE A 213 7.85 13.58 -11.89
CA PHE A 213 6.59 14.21 -12.28
C PHE A 213 5.45 13.78 -11.34
N PHE A 214 5.26 12.47 -11.14
CA PHE A 214 4.15 11.98 -10.32
C PHE A 214 4.32 12.28 -8.83
N ILE A 215 5.53 12.08 -8.29
CA ILE A 215 5.74 12.19 -6.85
C ILE A 215 5.93 13.65 -6.42
N VAL A 216 6.80 14.40 -7.11
CA VAL A 216 7.14 15.76 -6.69
C VAL A 216 6.19 16.77 -7.32
N GLU A 217 6.07 16.79 -8.63
CA GLU A 217 5.31 17.84 -9.31
C GLU A 217 3.80 17.68 -9.12
N LEU A 218 3.29 16.46 -9.24
CA LEU A 218 1.86 16.18 -9.07
C LEU A 218 1.47 16.02 -7.60
N LEU A 219 1.98 15.00 -6.89
CA LEU A 219 1.51 14.69 -5.53
C LEU A 219 1.92 15.75 -4.50
N ARG A 220 3.21 16.07 -4.40
CA ARG A 220 3.71 17.03 -3.39
C ARG A 220 3.34 18.48 -3.72
N ASN A 221 3.50 18.90 -4.97
CA ASN A 221 3.34 20.30 -5.34
C ASN A 221 1.90 20.61 -5.77
N LEU A 222 1.40 20.03 -6.87
CA LEU A 222 0.09 20.37 -7.42
C LEU A 222 -1.06 19.99 -6.48
N LEU A 223 -1.02 18.78 -5.92
CA LEU A 223 -2.01 18.30 -4.96
C LEU A 223 -1.71 18.73 -3.52
N SER A 224 -0.55 19.36 -3.28
CA SER A 224 -0.13 19.86 -1.97
C SER A 224 -0.15 18.81 -0.86
N TYR A 225 0.10 17.53 -1.17
CA TYR A 225 0.05 16.45 -0.18
C TYR A 225 1.19 16.55 0.84
N LYS A 226 0.82 16.74 2.12
CA LYS A 226 1.77 16.88 3.25
C LYS A 226 1.92 15.62 4.10
N GLY A 227 1.12 14.58 3.84
CA GLY A 227 1.23 13.30 4.54
C GLY A 227 2.46 12.49 4.12
N LYS A 228 2.45 11.22 4.48
CA LYS A 228 3.52 10.25 4.25
C LYS A 228 3.32 9.49 2.95
N ILE A 229 4.40 9.34 2.18
CA ILE A 229 4.42 8.54 0.95
C ILE A 229 5.13 7.22 1.23
N ILE A 230 4.47 6.12 0.91
CA ILE A 230 4.99 4.76 0.99
C ILE A 230 5.12 4.21 -0.45
N THR A 231 6.20 3.52 -0.77
CA THR A 231 6.26 2.75 -2.02
C THR A 231 5.34 1.53 -1.94
N ASP A 232 4.81 1.07 -3.07
CA ASP A 232 4.48 -0.36 -3.18
C ASP A 232 5.78 -1.20 -3.08
N ASP A 233 5.69 -2.51 -2.94
CA ASP A 233 6.83 -3.39 -2.61
C ASP A 233 7.95 -3.29 -3.66
N LEU A 234 9.13 -2.80 -3.26
CA LEU A 234 10.27 -2.67 -4.17
C LEU A 234 10.89 -4.02 -4.56
N ASN A 235 10.49 -5.11 -3.92
CA ASN A 235 10.86 -6.44 -4.39
C ASN A 235 10.03 -6.94 -5.59
N MET A 236 8.99 -6.23 -6.00
CA MET A 236 8.20 -6.64 -7.16
C MET A 236 9.03 -6.57 -8.45
N ASN A 237 8.77 -7.50 -9.37
CA ASN A 237 9.50 -7.62 -10.63
C ASN A 237 9.46 -6.34 -11.47
N ALA A 238 8.34 -5.59 -11.43
CA ALA A 238 8.23 -4.29 -12.11
C ALA A 238 9.30 -3.26 -11.72
N ILE A 239 9.94 -3.43 -10.55
CA ILE A 239 11.10 -2.64 -10.14
C ILE A 239 12.40 -3.41 -10.37
N ARG A 240 12.48 -4.65 -9.86
CA ARG A 240 13.74 -5.44 -9.85
C ARG A 240 14.31 -5.74 -11.25
N GLU A 241 13.47 -5.85 -12.27
CA GLU A 241 13.94 -6.08 -13.66
C GLU A 241 14.55 -4.82 -14.30
N HIS A 242 14.30 -3.65 -13.74
CA HIS A 242 14.66 -2.36 -14.33
C HIS A 242 15.63 -1.53 -13.49
N PHE A 243 15.68 -1.77 -12.18
CA PHE A 243 16.50 -0.99 -11.24
C PHE A 243 17.18 -1.92 -10.23
N ASP A 244 18.47 -1.68 -9.95
CA ASP A 244 19.07 -2.22 -8.73
C ASP A 244 18.33 -1.62 -7.52
N ILE A 245 18.14 -2.43 -6.49
CA ILE A 245 17.39 -2.04 -5.30
C ILE A 245 17.96 -0.77 -4.64
N ILE A 246 19.27 -0.58 -4.61
CA ILE A 246 19.90 0.60 -4.01
C ILE A 246 19.67 1.83 -4.88
N ASP A 247 19.67 1.68 -6.20
CA ASP A 247 19.37 2.79 -7.10
C ASP A 247 17.89 3.20 -7.02
N ALA A 248 16.97 2.23 -6.92
CA ALA A 248 15.57 2.50 -6.64
C ALA A 248 15.38 3.25 -5.31
N VAL A 249 16.09 2.83 -4.25
CA VAL A 249 16.09 3.50 -2.94
C VAL A 249 16.67 4.92 -3.03
N ARG A 250 17.76 5.14 -3.78
CA ARG A 250 18.34 6.47 -4.02
C ARG A 250 17.36 7.40 -4.72
N ILE A 251 16.70 6.91 -5.78
CA ILE A 251 15.69 7.67 -6.51
C ILE A 251 14.53 8.01 -5.56
N ALA A 252 13.93 7.02 -4.90
CA ALA A 252 12.84 7.22 -3.94
C ALA A 252 13.18 8.29 -2.89
N LYS A 253 14.40 8.24 -2.33
CA LYS A 253 14.91 9.24 -1.37
C LYS A 253 14.95 10.64 -1.97
N SER A 254 15.43 10.80 -3.20
CA SER A 254 15.47 12.09 -3.91
C SER A 254 14.07 12.66 -4.24
N LEU A 255 13.04 11.81 -4.24
CA LEU A 255 11.66 12.18 -4.52
C LEU A 255 10.84 12.47 -3.26
N THR A 256 11.45 12.57 -2.08
CA THR A 256 10.76 12.82 -0.80
C THR A 256 9.82 11.69 -0.36
N ILE A 257 10.09 10.45 -0.78
CA ILE A 257 9.37 9.28 -0.26
C ILE A 257 9.75 9.06 1.20
N ASP A 258 8.74 8.87 2.06
CA ASP A 258 8.93 8.76 3.50
C ASP A 258 9.26 7.32 3.91
N TYR A 259 8.58 6.34 3.30
CA TYR A 259 8.76 4.92 3.60
C TYR A 259 8.96 4.10 2.33
N ILE A 260 9.85 3.13 2.43
CA ILE A 260 9.99 2.07 1.43
C ILE A 260 9.43 0.78 2.01
N LEU A 261 8.68 0.02 1.21
CA LEU A 261 8.27 -1.34 1.53
C LEU A 261 9.18 -2.34 0.82
N ILE A 262 9.71 -3.30 1.59
CA ILE A 262 10.37 -4.51 1.09
C ILE A 262 9.71 -5.67 1.79
N SER A 263 8.83 -6.39 1.09
CA SER A 263 7.93 -7.33 1.74
C SER A 263 8.60 -8.66 2.13
N ARG A 264 9.73 -9.02 1.53
CA ARG A 264 10.39 -10.33 1.69
C ARG A 264 11.90 -10.27 1.47
N GLY A 265 12.60 -11.38 1.68
CA GLY A 265 14.04 -11.50 1.37
C GLY A 265 14.91 -10.69 2.33
N ILE A 266 15.28 -11.32 3.45
CA ILE A 266 16.03 -10.70 4.54
C ILE A 266 17.36 -10.08 4.09
N GLU A 267 18.06 -10.68 3.13
CA GLU A 267 19.32 -10.15 2.59
C GLU A 267 19.12 -8.77 1.92
N THR A 268 18.06 -8.62 1.12
CA THR A 268 17.70 -7.35 0.49
C THR A 268 17.33 -6.31 1.55
N ILE A 269 16.54 -6.72 2.54
CA ILE A 269 16.12 -5.87 3.66
C ILE A 269 17.35 -5.36 4.42
N GLU A 270 18.32 -6.23 4.75
CA GLU A 270 19.56 -5.83 5.40
C GLU A 270 20.39 -4.88 4.54
N LYS A 271 20.55 -5.19 3.24
CA LYS A 271 21.29 -4.35 2.30
C LYS A 271 20.73 -2.93 2.29
N VAL A 272 19.41 -2.80 2.21
CA VAL A 272 18.71 -1.50 2.20
C VAL A 272 18.76 -0.84 3.57
N TYR A 273 18.55 -1.58 4.66
CA TYR A 273 18.63 -1.04 6.02
C TYR A 273 20.02 -0.46 6.31
N LYS A 274 21.09 -1.20 5.98
CA LYS A 274 22.48 -0.73 6.11
C LYS A 274 22.72 0.51 5.24
N PHE A 275 22.21 0.52 4.00
CA PHE A 275 22.31 1.70 3.14
C PHE A 275 21.63 2.93 3.77
N LEU A 276 20.44 2.76 4.36
CA LEU A 276 19.68 3.82 5.01
C LEU A 276 20.24 4.28 6.36
N LYS A 277 21.01 3.46 7.08
CA LYS A 277 21.66 3.87 8.33
C LYS A 277 23.04 4.51 8.15
N PHE A 278 23.85 4.01 7.23
CA PHE A 278 25.31 4.28 7.24
C PHE A 278 25.84 5.09 6.05
N ASN A 279 25.06 5.32 4.99
CA ASN A 279 25.48 6.19 3.88
C ASN A 279 25.03 7.65 4.09
N TYR A 280 25.28 8.15 5.30
CA TYR A 280 25.16 9.55 5.70
C TYR A 280 26.40 9.95 6.48
#